data_AF-A0A7X3WML8-F1
#
_entry.id   AF-A0A7X3WML8-F1
#
_cell.length_a   1.000
_cell.length_b   1.000
_cell.length_c   1.000
_cell.angle_alpha   90.00
_cell.angle_beta   90.00
_cell.angle_gamma   90.00
#
_symmetry.space_group_name_H-M   'P 1'
#
loop_
_entity.id
_entity.type
_entity.pdbx_description
1 polymer ?
#
loop_
_entity_poly.entity_id
_entity_poly.type
_entity_poly.pdbx_seq_one_letter_code
_entity_poly.pdbx_strand_id
1 'polypeptide(L)'
;MSMFREHWIGGLTAYSVFFFLSLAVSISVSIIFGLPFDWNPTISLNLVLIVGCFVVALLFGLWPDVDIKSKSQKVFYTVLFVLNAALIFVFQFYIAAALLGLFAMLPILSRHRGWTHSRITMILLPGLFFVIPVYLDYPSWGIGWVELPDLIDSLLKWERLPDTLQEGLIFYLAGVIGYASHLYLDGILFRLRRTKGKR
;
A
#
# COMPACT_ATOMS: atom_id res chain seq x y z
N MET A 1 19.65 -14.00 -2.72
CA MET A 1 18.26 -13.63 -3.00
C MET A 1 17.46 -14.21 -1.86
N SER A 2 16.85 -13.34 -1.07
CA SER A 2 15.99 -13.75 0.03
C SER A 2 14.85 -14.61 -0.50
N MET A 3 14.51 -15.68 0.22
CA MET A 3 13.44 -16.56 -0.21
C MET A 3 12.08 -15.90 0.03
N PHE A 4 11.03 -16.35 -0.68
CA PHE A 4 9.62 -15.94 -0.44
C PHE A 4 9.27 -15.84 1.05
N ARG A 5 9.79 -16.77 1.86
CA ARG A 5 9.58 -16.80 3.31
C ARG A 5 10.13 -15.57 4.03
N GLU A 6 11.30 -15.10 3.64
CA GLU A 6 11.96 -13.95 4.26
C GLU A 6 11.19 -12.66 3.97
N HIS A 7 10.59 -12.53 2.78
CA HIS A 7 9.87 -11.33 2.37
C HIS A 7 8.55 -11.13 3.15
N TRP A 8 7.71 -12.16 3.29
CA TRP A 8 6.47 -12.00 4.07
C TRP A 8 6.75 -11.89 5.58
N ILE A 9 7.76 -12.61 6.09
CA ILE A 9 8.20 -12.47 7.50
C ILE A 9 8.78 -11.07 7.73
N GLY A 10 9.54 -10.54 6.78
CA GLY A 10 10.09 -9.19 6.82
C GLY A 10 9.00 -8.13 6.92
N GLY A 11 7.98 -8.21 6.07
CA GLY A 11 6.83 -7.30 6.11
C GLY A 11 6.08 -7.37 7.44
N LEU A 12 5.79 -8.59 7.91
CA LEU A 12 5.09 -8.81 9.18
C LEU A 12 5.90 -8.29 10.38
N THR A 13 7.20 -8.57 10.41
CA THR A 13 8.09 -8.16 11.50
C THR A 13 8.26 -6.64 11.53
N ALA A 14 8.52 -6.02 10.38
CA ALA A 14 8.70 -4.57 10.27
C ALA A 14 7.44 -3.83 10.72
N TYR A 15 6.26 -4.27 10.27
CA TYR A 15 5.00 -3.65 10.69
C TYR A 15 4.67 -3.93 12.16
N SER A 16 4.98 -5.13 12.69
CA SER A 16 4.82 -5.42 14.13
C SER A 16 5.64 -4.46 14.99
N VAL A 17 6.91 -4.24 14.66
CA VAL A 17 7.79 -3.32 15.38
C VAL A 17 7.21 -1.90 15.35
N PHE A 18 6.79 -1.44 14.17
CA PHE A 18 6.14 -0.15 14.02
C PHE A 18 4.86 -0.04 14.87
N PHE A 19 3.97 -1.03 14.79
CA PHE A 19 2.68 -1.03 15.47
C PHE A 19 2.86 -0.97 17.00
N PHE A 20 3.69 -1.83 17.58
CA PHE A 20 3.91 -1.84 19.03
C PHE A 20 4.62 -0.59 19.53
N LEU A 21 5.58 -0.05 18.76
CA LEU A 21 6.23 1.22 19.10
C LEU A 21 5.20 2.36 19.07
N SER A 22 4.41 2.44 18.02
CA SER A 22 3.37 3.46 17.86
C SER A 22 2.31 3.36 18.96
N LEU A 23 1.91 2.13 19.33
CA LEU A 23 0.99 1.86 20.42
C LEU A 23 1.56 2.28 21.78
N ALA A 24 2.83 1.95 22.05
CA ALA A 24 3.49 2.36 23.29
C ALA A 24 3.58 3.89 23.40
N VAL A 25 3.88 4.58 22.30
CA VAL A 25 3.88 6.05 22.23
C VAL A 25 2.47 6.60 22.47
N SER A 26 1.44 6.06 21.81
CA SER A 26 0.04 6.45 22.02
C SER A 26 -0.36 6.38 23.48
N ILE A 27 -0.07 5.24 24.13
CA ILE A 27 -0.38 5.01 25.54
C ILE A 27 0.39 5.98 26.44
N SER A 28 1.70 6.11 26.22
CA SER A 28 2.55 6.97 27.05
C SER A 28 2.11 8.44 27.00
N VAL A 29 1.83 8.96 25.81
CA VAL A 29 1.35 10.34 25.62
C VAL A 29 -0.02 10.54 26.25
N SER A 30 -0.93 9.58 26.10
CA SER A 30 -2.27 9.64 26.69
C SER A 30 -2.19 9.71 28.23
N ILE A 31 -1.30 8.92 28.84
CA ILE A 31 -1.09 8.92 30.30
C ILE A 31 -0.44 10.23 30.78
N ILE A 32 0.59 10.72 30.07
CA ILE A 32 1.36 11.90 30.51
C ILE A 32 0.55 13.19 30.33
N PHE A 33 -0.16 13.33 29.21
CA PHE A 33 -0.83 14.57 28.83
C PHE A 33 -2.35 14.53 28.98
N GLY A 34 -2.93 13.40 29.40
CA GLY A 34 -4.37 13.24 29.53
C GLY A 34 -5.13 13.28 28.19
N LEU A 35 -4.45 12.98 27.08
CA LEU A 35 -5.06 12.91 25.76
C LEU A 35 -5.86 11.62 25.57
N PRO A 36 -6.88 11.61 24.69
CA PRO A 36 -7.63 10.41 24.38
C PRO A 36 -6.75 9.42 23.59
N PHE A 37 -6.91 8.11 23.81
CA PHE A 37 -6.01 7.07 23.25
C PHE A 37 -6.00 6.96 21.72
N ASP A 38 -6.98 7.56 21.05
CA ASP A 38 -7.14 7.60 19.59
C ASP A 38 -6.50 8.83 18.94
N TRP A 39 -5.76 9.65 19.70
CA TRP A 39 -5.09 10.85 19.18
C TRP A 39 -4.09 10.56 18.04
N ASN A 40 -3.54 9.34 17.98
CA ASN A 40 -2.50 8.96 17.04
C ASN A 40 -3.12 8.37 15.75
N PRO A 41 -3.05 9.08 14.61
CA PRO A 41 -3.68 8.64 13.37
C PRO A 41 -2.88 7.55 12.64
N THR A 42 -1.70 7.17 13.12
CA THR A 42 -0.81 6.22 12.43
C THR A 42 -1.16 4.75 12.70
N ILE A 43 -1.96 4.48 13.72
CA ILE A 43 -2.46 3.15 14.07
C ILE A 43 -3.95 3.24 14.40
N SER A 44 -4.66 2.11 14.26
CA SER A 44 -6.04 1.98 14.72
C SER A 44 -6.11 1.08 15.95
N LEU A 45 -7.09 1.34 16.82
CA LEU A 45 -7.47 0.45 17.92
C LEU A 45 -8.57 -0.55 17.51
N ASN A 46 -9.16 -0.39 16.32
CA ASN A 46 -10.16 -1.30 15.79
C ASN A 46 -9.48 -2.59 15.30
N LEU A 47 -9.89 -3.73 15.85
CA LEU A 47 -9.31 -5.04 15.54
C LEU A 47 -9.34 -5.38 14.04
N VAL A 48 -10.41 -5.05 13.34
CA VAL A 48 -10.56 -5.33 11.90
C VAL A 48 -9.55 -4.51 11.09
N LEU A 49 -9.40 -3.23 11.43
CA LEU A 49 -8.43 -2.35 10.77
C LEU A 49 -6.99 -2.77 11.07
N ILE A 50 -6.70 -3.19 12.31
CA ILE A 50 -5.39 -3.73 12.68
C ILE A 50 -5.06 -4.96 11.81
N VAL A 51 -5.96 -5.94 11.76
CA VAL A 51 -5.76 -7.15 10.93
C VAL A 51 -5.59 -6.76 9.46
N GLY A 52 -6.38 -5.81 8.96
CA GLY A 52 -6.27 -5.27 7.61
C GLY A 52 -4.88 -4.68 7.33
N CYS A 53 -4.35 -3.87 8.23
CA CYS A 53 -3.00 -3.30 8.09
C CYS A 53 -1.92 -4.40 8.08
N PHE A 54 -2.03 -5.43 8.92
CA PHE A 54 -1.08 -6.56 8.90
C PHE A 54 -1.13 -7.32 7.57
N VAL A 55 -2.32 -7.54 7.01
CA VAL A 55 -2.49 -8.16 5.69
C VAL A 55 -1.86 -7.26 4.61
N VAL A 56 -2.11 -5.96 4.64
CA VAL A 56 -1.53 -4.99 3.69
C VAL A 56 -0.01 -4.98 3.78
N ALA A 57 0.57 -4.90 4.98
CA ALA A 57 2.02 -4.94 5.17
C ALA A 57 2.65 -6.23 4.62
N LEU A 58 1.99 -7.37 4.83
CA LEU A 58 2.42 -8.66 4.27
C LEU A 58 2.37 -8.64 2.74
N LEU A 59 1.26 -8.22 2.15
CA LEU A 59 1.08 -8.18 0.70
C LEU A 59 2.09 -7.24 0.06
N PHE A 60 2.26 -6.03 0.58
CA PHE A 60 3.21 -5.07 0.05
C PHE A 60 4.68 -5.49 0.26
N GLY A 61 4.97 -6.32 1.27
CA GLY A 61 6.26 -7.00 1.41
C GLY A 61 6.50 -8.10 0.38
N LEU A 62 5.46 -8.59 -0.30
CA LEU A 62 5.57 -9.57 -1.39
C LEU A 62 5.44 -8.95 -2.78
N TRP A 63 4.83 -7.76 -2.86
CA TRP A 63 4.48 -7.10 -4.12
C TRP A 63 5.66 -6.92 -5.09
N PRO A 64 6.87 -6.54 -4.66
CA PRO A 64 7.96 -6.25 -5.61
C PRO A 64 8.26 -7.41 -6.55
N ASP A 65 8.09 -8.66 -6.09
CA ASP A 65 8.33 -9.87 -6.86
C ASP A 65 7.17 -10.30 -7.79
N VAL A 66 6.18 -9.43 -8.00
CA VAL A 66 5.03 -9.71 -8.91
C VAL A 66 5.43 -9.74 -10.38
N ASP A 67 6.53 -9.08 -10.76
CA ASP A 67 7.06 -9.02 -12.13
C ASP A 67 7.94 -10.22 -12.49
N ILE A 68 8.32 -11.06 -11.52
CA ILE A 68 9.17 -12.24 -11.72
C ILE A 68 8.42 -13.53 -11.43
N LYS A 69 8.87 -14.65 -12.01
CA LYS A 69 8.28 -15.97 -11.75
C LYS A 69 8.52 -16.40 -10.30
N SER A 70 7.56 -16.16 -9.42
CA SER A 70 7.68 -16.35 -7.98
C SER A 70 6.38 -16.86 -7.34
N LYS A 71 6.47 -17.28 -6.07
CA LYS A 71 5.27 -17.58 -5.26
C LYS A 71 4.44 -16.31 -5.02
N SER A 72 5.08 -15.15 -4.84
CA SER A 72 4.42 -13.85 -4.69
C SER A 72 3.57 -13.53 -5.91
N GLN A 73 4.13 -13.68 -7.11
CA GLN A 73 3.41 -13.52 -8.37
C GLN A 73 2.15 -14.40 -8.40
N LYS A 74 2.28 -15.70 -8.07
CA LYS A 74 1.12 -16.61 -8.08
C LYS A 74 0.02 -16.13 -7.12
N VAL A 75 0.37 -15.64 -5.93
CA VAL A 75 -0.60 -15.09 -4.97
C VAL A 75 -1.35 -13.90 -5.58
N PHE A 76 -0.64 -12.90 -6.08
CA PHE A 76 -1.25 -11.68 -6.64
C PHE A 76 -2.12 -11.97 -7.87
N TYR A 77 -1.63 -12.74 -8.83
CA TYR A 77 -2.40 -13.06 -10.03
C TYR A 77 -3.60 -13.96 -9.74
N THR A 78 -3.55 -14.81 -8.70
CA THR A 78 -4.73 -15.57 -8.27
C THR A 78 -5.80 -14.65 -7.70
N VAL A 79 -5.41 -13.73 -6.81
CA VAL A 79 -6.36 -12.74 -6.25
C VAL A 79 -6.94 -11.86 -7.35
N LEU A 80 -6.10 -11.32 -8.23
CA LEU A 80 -6.54 -10.49 -9.35
C LEU A 80 -7.47 -11.26 -10.30
N PHE A 81 -7.18 -12.53 -10.59
CA PHE A 81 -8.04 -13.37 -11.42
C PHE A 81 -9.42 -13.59 -10.78
N VAL A 82 -9.46 -13.95 -9.49
CA VAL A 82 -10.72 -14.16 -8.76
C VAL A 82 -11.54 -12.87 -8.68
N LEU A 83 -10.90 -11.74 -8.36
CA LEU A 83 -11.56 -10.43 -8.34
C LEU A 83 -12.09 -10.06 -9.72
N ASN A 84 -11.31 -10.25 -10.77
CA ASN A 84 -11.72 -9.95 -12.13
C ASN A 84 -12.90 -10.83 -12.58
N ALA A 85 -12.88 -12.12 -12.23
CA ALA A 85 -13.99 -13.04 -12.48
C ALA A 85 -15.25 -12.61 -11.70
N ALA A 86 -15.11 -12.18 -10.45
CA ALA A 86 -16.25 -11.66 -9.67
C ALA A 86 -16.83 -10.39 -10.29
N LEU A 87 -15.99 -9.44 -10.74
CA LEU A 87 -16.42 -8.24 -11.44
C LEU A 87 -17.23 -8.56 -12.70
N ILE A 88 -16.83 -9.58 -13.45
CA ILE A 88 -17.51 -10.00 -14.68
C ILE A 88 -18.80 -10.75 -14.37
N PHE A 89 -18.72 -11.85 -13.61
CA PHE A 89 -19.83 -12.80 -13.48
C PHE A 89 -20.83 -12.41 -12.39
N VAL A 90 -20.37 -11.85 -11.28
CA VAL A 90 -21.22 -11.51 -10.13
C VAL A 90 -21.72 -10.08 -10.25
N PHE A 91 -20.82 -9.13 -10.49
CA PHE A 91 -21.17 -7.70 -10.45
C PHE A 91 -21.51 -7.10 -11.81
N GLN A 92 -21.17 -7.77 -12.93
CA GLN A 92 -21.41 -7.28 -14.29
C GLN A 92 -20.72 -5.91 -14.56
N PHE A 93 -19.63 -5.61 -13.84
CA PHE A 93 -18.86 -4.36 -13.92
C PHE A 93 -17.73 -4.48 -14.95
N TYR A 94 -18.11 -4.54 -16.23
CA TYR A 94 -17.19 -4.83 -17.33
C TYR A 94 -16.06 -3.81 -17.51
N ILE A 95 -16.33 -2.51 -17.29
CA ILE A 95 -15.31 -1.46 -17.39
C ILE A 95 -14.27 -1.63 -16.28
N ALA A 96 -14.72 -1.83 -15.04
CA ALA A 96 -13.83 -2.05 -13.91
C ALA A 96 -12.99 -3.32 -14.10
N ALA A 97 -13.59 -4.40 -14.63
CA ALA A 97 -12.88 -5.62 -14.97
C ALA A 97 -11.82 -5.40 -16.07
N ALA A 98 -12.18 -4.67 -17.13
CA ALA A 98 -11.24 -4.35 -18.21
C ALA A 98 -10.04 -3.53 -17.70
N LEU A 99 -10.30 -2.52 -16.86
CA LEU A 99 -9.25 -1.71 -16.23
C LEU A 99 -8.39 -2.54 -15.28
N LEU A 100 -9.00 -3.34 -14.39
CA LEU A 100 -8.29 -4.22 -13.47
C LEU A 100 -7.38 -5.19 -14.24
N GLY A 101 -7.91 -5.84 -15.28
CA GLY A 101 -7.16 -6.74 -16.14
C GLY A 101 -6.01 -6.04 -16.87
N LEU A 102 -6.24 -4.84 -17.41
CA LEU A 102 -5.21 -4.04 -18.07
C LEU A 102 -4.07 -3.68 -17.11
N PHE A 103 -4.39 -3.14 -15.92
CA PHE A 103 -3.39 -2.76 -14.94
C PHE A 103 -2.65 -3.96 -14.34
N ALA A 104 -3.34 -5.11 -14.20
CA ALA A 104 -2.73 -6.36 -13.76
C ALA A 104 -1.61 -6.84 -14.69
N MET A 105 -1.62 -6.49 -15.98
CA MET A 105 -0.55 -6.91 -16.91
C MET A 105 0.72 -6.06 -16.82
N LEU A 106 0.63 -4.83 -16.27
CA LEU A 106 1.76 -3.88 -16.26
C LEU A 106 3.04 -4.41 -15.61
N PRO A 107 2.99 -5.15 -14.48
CA PRO A 107 4.22 -5.66 -13.90
C PRO A 107 4.92 -6.69 -14.79
N ILE A 108 4.18 -7.58 -15.46
CA ILE A 108 4.75 -8.61 -16.36
C ILE A 108 5.36 -7.99 -17.62
N LEU A 109 4.78 -6.90 -18.13
CA LEU A 109 5.32 -6.19 -19.29
C LEU A 109 6.60 -5.41 -18.97
N SER A 110 6.94 -5.28 -17.69
CA SER A 110 8.14 -4.56 -17.26
C SER A 110 9.40 -5.43 -17.37
N ARG A 111 10.57 -4.78 -17.36
CA ARG A 111 11.85 -5.50 -17.28
C ARG A 111 11.94 -6.25 -15.95
N HIS A 112 12.60 -7.40 -15.95
CA HIS A 112 12.85 -8.19 -14.73
C HIS A 112 13.48 -7.32 -13.62
N ARG A 113 12.80 -7.22 -12.47
CA ARG A 113 13.12 -6.32 -11.34
C ARG A 113 13.16 -4.86 -11.75
N GLY A 114 12.11 -4.45 -12.47
CA GLY A 114 11.97 -3.12 -13.05
C GLY A 114 11.47 -2.09 -12.04
N TRP A 115 10.40 -1.39 -12.41
CA TRP A 115 9.80 -0.35 -11.57
C TRP A 115 9.23 -0.94 -10.26
N THR A 116 8.85 -2.21 -10.22
CA THR A 116 8.43 -2.92 -8.99
C THR A 116 9.53 -3.00 -7.93
N HIS A 117 10.79 -2.76 -8.25
CA HIS A 117 11.89 -2.70 -7.29
C HIS A 117 12.41 -1.26 -7.09
N SER A 118 11.64 -0.25 -7.50
CA SER A 118 11.98 1.16 -7.31
C SER A 118 11.57 1.68 -5.93
N ARG A 119 12.43 2.53 -5.34
CA ARG A 119 12.12 3.28 -4.11
C ARG A 119 10.96 4.24 -4.28
N ILE A 120 10.73 4.73 -5.51
CA ILE A 120 9.61 5.62 -5.79
C ILE A 120 8.31 4.82 -5.75
N THR A 121 8.29 3.61 -6.31
CA THR A 121 7.11 2.73 -6.32
C THR A 121 6.72 2.29 -4.91
N MET A 122 7.70 2.10 -4.02
CA MET A 122 7.46 1.88 -2.59
C MET A 122 6.60 2.95 -1.93
N ILE A 123 6.64 4.19 -2.42
CA ILE A 123 5.84 5.32 -1.89
C ILE A 123 4.57 5.49 -2.72
N LEU A 124 4.68 5.50 -4.05
CA LEU A 124 3.55 5.80 -4.94
C LEU A 124 2.48 4.70 -4.93
N LEU A 125 2.87 3.42 -4.90
CA LEU A 125 1.90 2.34 -5.01
C LEU A 125 1.00 2.24 -3.77
N PRO A 126 1.52 2.28 -2.52
CA PRO A 126 0.65 2.42 -1.35
C PRO A 126 -0.22 3.68 -1.39
N GLY A 127 0.18 4.72 -2.13
CA GLY A 127 -0.61 5.93 -2.33
C GLY A 127 -2.02 5.69 -2.88
N LEU A 128 -2.28 4.52 -3.48
CA LEU A 128 -3.64 4.09 -3.85
C LEU A 128 -4.60 4.06 -2.65
N PHE A 129 -4.12 3.84 -1.43
CA PHE A 129 -4.94 3.91 -0.22
C PHE A 129 -5.46 5.31 0.10
N PHE A 130 -4.87 6.37 -0.46
CA PHE A 130 -5.44 7.72 -0.43
C PHE A 130 -6.39 7.97 -1.60
N VAL A 131 -6.05 7.45 -2.78
CA VAL A 131 -6.82 7.67 -4.00
C VAL A 131 -8.17 6.97 -3.94
N ILE A 132 -8.23 5.73 -3.43
CA ILE A 132 -9.46 4.93 -3.41
C ILE A 132 -10.57 5.60 -2.58
N PRO A 133 -10.35 6.01 -1.31
CA PRO A 133 -11.37 6.71 -0.53
C PRO A 133 -11.82 8.02 -1.18
N VAL A 134 -10.88 8.82 -1.70
CA VAL A 134 -11.21 10.06 -2.43
C VAL A 134 -12.05 9.77 -3.68
N TYR A 135 -11.73 8.71 -4.41
CA TYR A 135 -12.50 8.30 -5.59
C TYR A 135 -13.94 7.88 -5.23
N LEU A 136 -14.13 7.21 -4.10
CA LEU A 136 -15.44 6.73 -3.66
C LEU A 136 -16.31 7.83 -3.04
N ASP A 137 -15.70 8.71 -2.24
CA ASP A 137 -16.44 9.68 -1.41
C ASP A 137 -16.62 11.05 -2.06
N TYR A 138 -15.77 11.42 -3.02
CA TYR A 138 -15.85 12.75 -3.63
C TYR A 138 -17.07 12.87 -4.55
N PRO A 139 -18.01 13.80 -4.28
CA PRO A 139 -19.33 13.80 -4.92
C PRO A 139 -19.31 14.28 -6.37
N SER A 140 -18.26 14.99 -6.78
CA SER A 140 -18.25 15.74 -8.04
C SER A 140 -17.68 14.97 -9.23
N TRP A 141 -17.36 13.68 -9.10
CA TRP A 141 -16.88 12.87 -10.25
C TRP A 141 -17.90 12.81 -11.40
N GLY A 142 -19.19 13.00 -11.12
CA GLY A 142 -20.27 12.99 -12.11
C GLY A 142 -20.44 14.28 -12.92
N ILE A 143 -19.68 15.35 -12.62
CA ILE A 143 -19.85 16.67 -13.25
C ILE A 143 -18.97 16.78 -14.50
N GLY A 144 -19.25 15.98 -15.54
CA GLY A 144 -18.67 16.14 -16.89
C GLY A 144 -17.14 16.32 -16.97
N TRP A 145 -16.68 16.93 -18.06
CA TRP A 145 -15.26 17.28 -18.24
C TRP A 145 -14.96 18.58 -17.48
N VAL A 146 -14.19 18.48 -16.41
CA VAL A 146 -13.66 19.62 -15.64
C VAL A 146 -12.18 19.79 -16.02
N GLU A 147 -11.72 21.04 -16.17
CA GLU A 147 -10.30 21.29 -16.39
C GLU A 147 -9.48 20.85 -15.16
N LEU A 148 -8.27 20.34 -15.38
CA LEU A 148 -7.44 19.82 -14.29
C LEU A 148 -7.22 20.83 -13.15
N PRO A 149 -6.98 22.14 -13.40
CA PRO A 149 -6.82 23.13 -12.33
C PRO A 149 -8.09 23.28 -11.46
N ASP A 150 -9.26 23.29 -12.09
CA ASP A 150 -10.54 23.44 -11.38
C ASP A 150 -10.87 22.20 -10.56
N LEU A 151 -10.54 21.01 -11.07
CA LEU A 151 -10.66 19.76 -10.31
C LEU A 151 -9.76 19.80 -9.06
N ILE A 152 -8.51 20.25 -9.20
CA ILE A 152 -7.56 20.35 -8.09
C ILE A 152 -8.06 21.37 -7.05
N ASP A 153 -8.52 22.54 -7.50
CA ASP A 153 -9.08 23.57 -6.61
C ASP A 153 -10.30 23.05 -5.84
N SER A 154 -11.21 22.37 -6.53
CA SER A 154 -12.42 21.78 -5.93
C SER A 154 -12.08 20.66 -4.93
N LEU A 155 -11.08 19.83 -5.23
CA LEU A 155 -10.59 18.81 -4.29
C LEU A 155 -9.96 19.46 -3.05
N LEU A 156 -9.09 20.45 -3.22
CA LEU A 156 -8.43 21.13 -2.10
C LEU A 156 -9.40 21.90 -1.20
N LYS A 157 -10.53 22.37 -1.75
CA LYS A 157 -11.61 23.04 -1.00
C LYS A 157 -12.63 22.05 -0.40
N TRP A 158 -12.52 20.76 -0.70
CA TRP A 158 -13.44 19.77 -0.18
C TRP A 158 -13.21 19.54 1.32
N GLU A 159 -14.17 19.97 2.15
CA GLU A 159 -14.07 19.96 3.61
C GLU A 159 -13.76 18.57 4.20
N ARG A 160 -14.26 17.49 3.60
CA ARG A 160 -14.02 16.11 4.06
C ARG A 160 -12.69 15.52 3.57
N LEU A 161 -11.91 16.22 2.76
CA LEU A 161 -10.65 15.70 2.23
C LEU A 161 -9.68 15.23 3.34
N PRO A 162 -9.41 16.00 4.40
CA PRO A 162 -8.47 15.59 5.44
C PRO A 162 -8.89 14.28 6.14
N ASP A 163 -10.16 14.17 6.51
CA ASP A 163 -10.71 12.99 7.17
C ASP A 163 -10.63 11.77 6.23
N THR A 164 -10.97 11.96 4.96
CA THR A 164 -10.93 10.92 3.92
C THR A 164 -9.50 10.41 3.69
N LEU A 165 -8.50 11.30 3.69
CA LEU A 165 -7.10 10.92 3.61
C LEU A 165 -6.61 10.19 4.87
N GLN A 166 -7.12 10.60 6.04
CA GLN A 166 -6.78 9.96 7.31
C GLN A 166 -7.26 8.50 7.38
N GLU A 167 -8.41 8.17 6.79
CA GLU A 167 -8.88 6.78 6.66
C GLU A 167 -7.90 5.90 5.88
N GLY A 168 -7.28 6.45 4.84
CA GLY A 168 -6.27 5.76 4.03
C GLY A 168 -4.90 5.65 4.68
N LEU A 169 -4.59 6.51 5.67
CA LEU A 169 -3.24 6.68 6.22
C LEU A 169 -2.68 5.40 6.84
N ILE A 170 -3.49 4.69 7.63
CA ILE A 170 -3.04 3.48 8.33
C ILE A 170 -2.65 2.36 7.34
N PHE A 171 -3.36 2.26 6.21
CA PHE A 171 -3.08 1.27 5.16
C PHE A 171 -1.91 1.72 4.29
N TYR A 172 -1.82 3.01 3.99
CA TYR A 172 -0.67 3.61 3.32
C TYR A 172 0.62 3.30 4.08
N LEU A 173 0.67 3.59 5.39
CA LEU A 173 1.84 3.32 6.23
C LEU A 173 2.18 1.83 6.28
N ALA A 174 1.17 0.97 6.46
CA ALA A 174 1.37 -0.47 6.41
C ALA A 174 1.97 -0.93 5.07
N GLY A 175 1.46 -0.41 3.96
CA GLY A 175 1.94 -0.69 2.61
C GLY A 175 3.38 -0.23 2.40
N VAL A 176 3.70 1.01 2.79
CA VAL A 176 5.06 1.56 2.69
C VAL A 176 6.05 0.74 3.52
N ILE A 177 5.71 0.41 4.78
CA ILE A 177 6.57 -0.37 5.67
C ILE A 177 6.80 -1.78 5.13
N GLY A 178 5.72 -2.44 4.68
CA GLY A 178 5.79 -3.75 4.04
C GLY A 178 6.73 -3.73 2.83
N TYR A 179 6.51 -2.81 1.90
CA TYR A 179 7.31 -2.66 0.69
C TYR A 179 8.77 -2.32 1.01
N ALA A 180 9.01 -1.40 1.95
CA ALA A 180 10.34 -1.03 2.40
C ALA A 180 11.10 -2.23 2.95
N SER A 181 10.44 -3.12 3.68
CA SER A 181 11.06 -4.34 4.20
C SER A 181 11.58 -5.26 3.08
N HIS A 182 10.85 -5.39 1.97
CA HIS A 182 11.31 -6.15 0.80
C HIS A 182 12.56 -5.53 0.20
N LEU A 183 12.53 -4.22 -0.08
CA LEU A 183 13.67 -3.51 -0.67
C LEU A 183 14.88 -3.49 0.27
N TYR A 184 14.66 -3.51 1.58
CA TYR A 184 15.71 -3.65 2.58
C TYR A 184 16.38 -5.03 2.51
N LEU A 185 15.59 -6.11 2.50
CA LEU A 185 16.09 -7.48 2.39
C LEU A 185 16.85 -7.73 1.08
N ASP A 186 16.44 -7.08 -0.01
CA ASP A 186 17.15 -7.11 -1.29
C ASP A 186 18.38 -6.16 -1.35
N GLY A 187 18.64 -5.36 -0.31
CA GLY A 187 19.74 -4.40 -0.25
C GLY A 187 19.60 -3.20 -1.19
N ILE A 188 18.39 -2.95 -1.69
CA ILE A 188 18.06 -1.86 -2.62
C ILE A 188 17.75 -0.56 -1.85
N LEU A 189 17.09 -0.67 -0.68
CA LEU A 189 16.66 0.48 0.11
C LEU A 189 17.85 1.30 0.58
N PHE A 190 18.76 0.68 1.34
CA PHE A 190 20.05 1.25 1.67
C PHE A 190 21.07 0.55 0.80
N ARG A 191 21.54 1.22 -0.26
CA ARG A 191 22.55 0.69 -1.15
C ARG A 191 23.83 0.51 -0.33
N LEU A 192 24.00 -0.64 0.32
CA LEU A 192 25.23 -1.01 1.02
C LEU A 192 26.32 -1.00 -0.05
N ARG A 193 27.22 -0.02 0.05
CA ARG A 193 28.38 0.07 -0.83
C ARG A 193 29.18 -1.21 -0.57
N ARG A 194 29.07 -2.21 -1.45
CA ARG A 194 29.99 -3.35 -1.45
C ARG A 194 31.38 -2.74 -1.51
N THR A 195 32.13 -2.78 -0.41
CA THR A 195 33.56 -2.58 -0.44
C THR A 195 34.09 -3.56 -1.47
N LYS A 196 34.66 -3.04 -2.57
CA LYS A 196 35.39 -3.85 -3.54
C LYS A 196 36.50 -4.54 -2.74
N GLY A 197 36.29 -5.78 -2.33
CA GLY A 197 37.36 -6.65 -1.90
C GLY A 197 38.33 -6.74 -3.07
N LYS A 198 39.53 -6.20 -2.87
CA LYS A 198 40.66 -6.33 -3.79
C LYS A 198 40.84 -7.82 -4.10
N ARG A 199 40.78 -8.18 -5.38
CA ARG A 199 41.45 -9.39 -5.87
C ARG A 199 42.89 -9.02 -6.15
#